data_AF-A0A4U3M673-F1
#
_entry.id   AF-A0A4U3M673-F1
#
_cell.length_a   1.000
_cell.length_b   1.000
_cell.length_c   1.000
_cell.angle_alpha   90.00
_cell.angle_beta   90.00
_cell.angle_gamma   90.00
#
_symmetry.space_group_name_H-M   'P 1'
#
loop_
_entity.id
_entity.type
_entity.pdbx_description
1 polymer ?
#
loop_
_entity_poly.entity_id
_entity_poly.type
_entity_poly.pdbx_seq_one_letter_code
_entity_poly.pdbx_strand_id
1 'polypeptide(L)'
;MSEPPRTHWLRRWPGLVLALLAVLATAIDNRVISQNARPGLAEFQRPPFELPIWLHGPAFAFLSLTLALIAGLLWYEEARPFALWWWVAQLVAYFLWAPLSLGLRLHYLAAIDAAIFLVLQVVGFFVFWRDSKMAALLLLPFMVWTVYLTALSYEFGRLNT
;
A
#
# COMPACT_ATOMS: atom_id res chain seq x y z
N MET A 1 -38.70 4.41 -31.28
CA MET A 1 -37.24 4.62 -31.37
C MET A 1 -36.66 4.39 -29.98
N SER A 2 -36.02 3.24 -29.76
CA SER A 2 -35.32 2.91 -28.51
C SER A 2 -33.99 3.67 -28.47
N GLU A 3 -33.74 4.46 -27.43
CA GLU A 3 -32.42 5.08 -27.22
C GLU A 3 -31.33 3.99 -27.24
N PRO A 4 -30.19 4.19 -27.94
CA PRO A 4 -29.07 3.27 -27.83
C PRO A 4 -28.57 3.24 -26.38
N PRO A 5 -28.15 2.08 -25.84
CA PRO A 5 -27.68 2.00 -24.47
C PRO A 5 -26.47 2.91 -24.31
N ARG A 6 -26.65 4.01 -23.57
CA ARG A 6 -25.56 4.94 -23.23
C ARG A 6 -24.43 4.12 -22.64
N THR A 7 -23.26 4.16 -23.27
CA THR A 7 -22.06 3.40 -22.91
C THR A 7 -21.54 3.85 -21.53
N HIS A 8 -22.18 3.37 -20.49
CA HIS A 8 -21.86 3.57 -19.07
C HIS A 8 -20.44 3.12 -18.73
N TRP A 9 -19.81 2.31 -19.59
CA TRP A 9 -18.44 1.86 -19.43
C TRP A 9 -17.41 2.99 -19.57
N LEU A 10 -17.59 4.00 -20.43
CA LEU A 10 -16.58 5.06 -20.66
C LEU A 10 -16.44 6.06 -19.51
N ARG A 11 -17.49 6.23 -18.68
CA ARG A 11 -17.49 7.17 -17.54
C ARG A 11 -16.71 6.64 -16.32
N ARG A 12 -16.29 5.37 -16.33
CA ARG A 12 -15.81 4.62 -15.15
C ARG A 12 -14.30 4.39 -15.07
N TRP A 13 -13.55 4.65 -16.15
CA TRP A 13 -12.10 4.40 -16.23
C TRP A 13 -11.21 5.54 -15.72
N PRO A 14 -11.60 6.83 -15.75
CA PRO A 14 -10.69 7.91 -15.32
C PRO A 14 -10.19 7.73 -13.88
N GLY A 15 -11.06 7.33 -12.95
CA GLY A 15 -10.68 7.08 -11.56
C GLY A 15 -9.74 5.90 -11.39
N LEU A 16 -9.97 4.82 -12.14
CA LEU A 16 -9.09 3.64 -12.15
C LEU A 16 -7.72 3.97 -12.75
N VAL A 17 -7.66 4.77 -13.81
CA VAL A 17 -6.40 5.26 -14.40
C VAL A 17 -5.65 6.17 -13.43
N LEU A 18 -6.32 7.12 -12.79
CA LEU A 18 -5.69 7.99 -11.80
C LEU A 18 -5.15 7.19 -10.61
N ALA A 19 -5.92 6.21 -10.12
CA ALA A 19 -5.49 5.35 -9.05
C ALA A 19 -4.30 4.48 -9.46
N LEU A 20 -4.31 3.91 -10.67
CA LEU A 20 -3.18 3.17 -11.23
C LEU A 20 -1.94 4.06 -11.33
N LEU A 21 -2.07 5.30 -11.82
CA LEU A 21 -0.95 6.23 -11.93
C LEU A 21 -0.38 6.59 -10.56
N ALA A 22 -1.25 6.89 -9.58
CA ALA A 22 -0.83 7.22 -8.22
C ALA A 22 -0.12 6.02 -7.56
N VAL A 23 -0.67 4.82 -7.71
CA VAL A 23 -0.05 3.58 -7.23
C VAL A 23 1.26 3.28 -7.96
N LEU A 24 1.33 3.47 -9.27
CA LEU A 24 2.55 3.26 -10.05
C LEU A 24 3.64 4.23 -9.61
N ALA A 25 3.30 5.48 -9.32
CA ALA A 25 4.24 6.45 -8.75
C ALA A 25 4.80 5.94 -7.41
N THR A 26 3.95 5.45 -6.50
CA THR A 26 4.43 4.87 -5.23
C THR A 26 5.26 3.60 -5.43
N ALA A 27 4.93 2.76 -6.43
CA ALA A 27 5.68 1.55 -6.72
C ALA A 27 7.07 1.86 -7.29
N ILE A 28 7.18 2.87 -8.15
CA ILE A 28 8.45 3.35 -8.70
C ILE A 28 9.31 3.95 -7.59
N ASP A 29 8.73 4.78 -6.72
CA ASP A 29 9.43 5.37 -5.57
C ASP A 29 10.02 4.28 -4.67
N ASN A 30 9.19 3.33 -4.25
CA ASN A 30 9.62 2.17 -3.45
C ASN A 30 10.75 1.40 -4.12
N ARG A 31 10.66 1.18 -5.44
CA ARG A 31 11.68 0.46 -6.22
C ARG A 31 13.00 1.22 -6.26
N VAL A 32 12.97 2.52 -6.56
CA VAL A 32 14.16 3.37 -6.66
C VAL A 32 14.87 3.43 -5.32
N ILE A 33 14.12 3.72 -4.24
CA ILE A 33 14.67 3.78 -2.89
C ILE A 33 15.28 2.44 -2.49
N SER A 34 14.58 1.34 -2.75
CA SER A 34 15.07 -0.01 -2.44
C SER A 34 16.37 -0.34 -3.20
N GLN A 35 16.48 0.03 -4.48
CA GLN A 35 17.68 -0.19 -5.27
C GLN A 35 18.87 0.60 -4.74
N ASN A 36 18.66 1.86 -4.37
CA ASN A 36 19.69 2.74 -3.84
C ASN A 36 20.17 2.31 -2.44
N ALA A 37 19.29 1.72 -1.63
CA ALA A 37 19.63 1.25 -0.29
C ALA A 37 20.49 -0.03 -0.29
N ARG A 38 20.38 -0.89 -1.33
CA ARG A 38 21.00 -2.24 -1.38
C ARG A 38 22.48 -2.30 -1.01
N PRO A 39 23.37 -1.42 -1.52
CA PRO A 39 24.80 -1.50 -1.21
C PRO A 39 25.09 -1.33 0.29
N GLY A 40 24.28 -0.55 1.01
CA GLY A 40 24.45 -0.30 2.46
C GLY A 40 23.72 -1.29 3.37
N LEU A 41 22.92 -2.23 2.82
CA LEU A 41 22.19 -3.22 3.62
C LEU A 41 23.08 -4.37 4.14
N ALA A 42 24.35 -4.43 3.74
CA ALA A 42 25.31 -5.41 4.24
C ALA A 42 25.90 -5.02 5.61
N GLU A 43 25.79 -3.75 5.99
CA GLU A 43 26.36 -3.20 7.22
C GLU A 43 25.45 -3.41 8.44
N PHE A 44 24.16 -3.68 8.21
CA PHE A 44 23.16 -3.82 9.26
C PHE A 44 23.08 -5.24 9.80
N GLN A 45 22.92 -5.35 11.12
CA GLN A 45 22.45 -6.57 11.75
C GLN A 45 21.01 -6.83 11.34
N ARG A 46 20.76 -8.01 10.79
CA ARG A 46 19.47 -8.38 10.21
C ARG A 46 18.60 -9.15 11.19
N PRO A 47 17.29 -8.84 11.27
CA PRO A 47 16.33 -9.64 12.00
C PRO A 47 16.36 -11.11 11.58
N PRO A 48 16.25 -12.08 12.51
CA PRO A 48 16.29 -13.51 12.18
C PRO A 48 15.09 -13.97 11.34
N PHE A 49 14.02 -13.18 11.29
CA PHE A 49 12.81 -13.44 10.52
C PHE A 49 12.72 -12.60 9.24
N GLU A 50 13.79 -11.89 8.85
CA GLU A 50 13.80 -11.14 7.59
C GLU A 50 13.66 -12.10 6.41
N LEU A 51 12.68 -11.84 5.54
CA LEU A 51 12.47 -12.61 4.33
C LEU A 51 13.60 -12.37 3.32
N PRO A 52 13.86 -13.33 2.41
CA PRO A 52 14.86 -13.14 1.36
C PRO A 52 14.64 -11.83 0.60
N ILE A 53 15.72 -11.10 0.33
CA ILE A 53 15.62 -9.72 -0.19
C ILE A 53 14.88 -9.63 -1.53
N TRP A 54 14.92 -10.70 -2.33
CA TRP A 54 14.23 -10.80 -3.61
C TRP A 54 12.70 -10.88 -3.46
N LEU A 55 12.18 -11.35 -2.33
CA LEU A 55 10.75 -11.54 -2.07
C LEU A 55 10.02 -10.21 -1.80
N HIS A 56 10.73 -9.20 -1.29
CA HIS A 56 10.17 -7.87 -1.07
C HIS A 56 9.65 -7.25 -2.38
N GLY A 57 10.38 -7.40 -3.50
CA GLY A 57 9.97 -6.83 -4.80
C GLY A 57 8.60 -7.32 -5.28
N PRO A 58 8.39 -8.64 -5.43
CA PRO A 58 7.08 -9.22 -5.74
C PRO A 58 5.98 -8.84 -4.75
N ALA A 59 6.29 -8.79 -3.46
CA ALA A 59 5.33 -8.37 -2.45
C ALA A 59 4.88 -6.92 -2.67
N PHE A 60 5.80 -5.95 -2.81
CA PHE A 60 5.43 -4.56 -3.10
C PHE A 60 4.66 -4.41 -4.41
N ALA A 61 5.01 -5.17 -5.46
CA ALA A 61 4.26 -5.18 -6.71
C ALA A 61 2.81 -5.66 -6.51
N PHE A 62 2.62 -6.76 -5.76
CA PHE A 62 1.30 -7.29 -5.44
C PHE A 62 0.46 -6.31 -4.61
N LEU A 63 1.07 -5.63 -3.63
CA LEU A 63 0.40 -4.64 -2.78
C LEU A 63 0.00 -3.39 -3.55
N SER A 64 0.88 -2.89 -4.41
CA SER A 64 0.57 -1.80 -5.33
C SER A 64 -0.62 -2.19 -6.21
N LEU A 65 -0.59 -3.36 -6.87
CA LEU A 65 -1.73 -3.83 -7.66
C LEU A 65 -3.02 -3.89 -6.84
N THR A 66 -2.94 -4.40 -5.61
CA THR A 66 -4.08 -4.51 -4.69
C THR A 66 -4.67 -3.14 -4.36
N LEU A 67 -3.84 -2.12 -4.06
CA LEU A 67 -4.30 -0.75 -3.84
C LEU A 67 -5.02 -0.15 -5.06
N ALA A 68 -4.49 -0.39 -6.26
CA ALA A 68 -5.12 0.09 -7.49
C ALA A 68 -6.47 -0.59 -7.73
N LEU A 69 -6.55 -1.90 -7.48
CA LEU A 69 -7.80 -2.66 -7.59
C LEU A 69 -8.85 -2.18 -6.58
N ILE A 70 -8.45 -1.93 -5.32
CA ILE A 70 -9.35 -1.35 -4.30
C ILE A 70 -9.93 -0.02 -4.79
N ALA A 71 -9.09 0.89 -5.29
CA ALA A 71 -9.55 2.16 -5.82
C ALA A 71 -10.52 1.98 -6.99
N GLY A 72 -10.20 1.06 -7.89
CA GLY A 72 -11.02 0.70 -9.04
C GLY A 72 -12.40 0.19 -8.64
N LEU A 73 -12.46 -0.69 -7.64
CA LEU A 73 -13.70 -1.22 -7.07
C LEU A 73 -14.53 -0.12 -6.40
N LEU A 74 -13.90 0.71 -5.57
CA LEU A 74 -14.58 1.84 -4.92
C LEU A 74 -15.15 2.83 -5.94
N TRP A 75 -14.44 3.10 -7.03
CA TRP A 75 -14.95 3.96 -8.10
C TRP A 75 -16.09 3.29 -8.88
N TYR A 76 -15.94 2.01 -9.20
CA TYR A 76 -16.92 1.23 -9.98
C TYR A 76 -18.24 1.09 -9.24
N GLU A 77 -18.19 0.86 -7.93
CA GLU A 77 -19.36 0.72 -7.06
C GLU A 77 -19.91 2.06 -6.56
N GLU A 78 -19.40 3.19 -7.09
CA GLU A 78 -19.82 4.54 -6.73
C GLU A 78 -19.76 4.79 -5.22
N ALA A 79 -18.67 4.31 -4.59
CA ALA A 79 -18.46 4.38 -3.17
C ALA A 79 -18.51 5.82 -2.65
N ARG A 80 -18.93 5.97 -1.40
CA ARG A 80 -19.03 7.27 -0.74
C ARG A 80 -17.68 8.02 -0.78
N PRO A 81 -17.67 9.35 -0.91
CA PRO A 81 -16.42 10.14 -0.90
C PRO A 81 -15.53 9.87 0.31
N PHE A 82 -16.13 9.54 1.46
CA PHE A 82 -15.42 9.15 2.67
C PHE A 82 -14.54 7.91 2.49
N ALA A 83 -15.01 6.90 1.75
CA ALA A 83 -14.22 5.71 1.45
C ALA A 83 -13.03 6.03 0.54
N LEU A 84 -13.22 6.93 -0.45
CA LEU A 84 -12.13 7.38 -1.32
C LEU A 84 -11.06 8.15 -0.54
N TRP A 85 -11.44 9.03 0.39
CA TRP A 85 -10.49 9.70 1.28
C TRP A 85 -9.70 8.72 2.14
N TRP A 86 -10.36 7.66 2.62
CA TRP A 86 -9.70 6.62 3.39
C TRP A 86 -8.70 5.80 2.56
N TRP A 87 -9.01 5.59 1.27
CA TRP A 87 -8.06 5.00 0.33
C TRP A 87 -6.86 5.92 0.06
N VAL A 88 -7.07 7.24 -0.09
CA VAL A 88 -5.97 8.21 -0.23
C VAL A 88 -5.06 8.20 1.00
N ALA A 89 -5.63 8.17 2.21
CA ALA A 89 -4.83 8.09 3.44
C ALA A 89 -3.94 6.83 3.48
N GLN A 90 -4.48 5.69 3.04
CA GLN A 90 -3.71 4.44 2.91
C GLN A 90 -2.60 4.55 1.87
N LEU A 91 -2.84 5.20 0.74
CA LEU A 91 -1.83 5.42 -0.29
C LEU A 91 -0.68 6.29 0.23
N VAL A 92 -0.98 7.35 0.97
CA VAL A 92 0.03 8.24 1.57
C VAL A 92 0.88 7.49 2.58
N ALA A 93 0.25 6.73 3.49
CA ALA A 93 1.00 5.92 4.46
C ALA A 93 1.89 4.88 3.75
N TYR A 94 1.38 4.20 2.72
CA TYR A 94 2.16 3.26 1.92
C TYR A 94 3.35 3.92 1.21
N PHE A 95 3.20 5.15 0.73
CA PHE A 95 4.25 5.92 0.08
C PHE A 95 5.36 6.35 1.05
N LEU A 96 5.01 6.71 2.29
CA LEU A 96 5.98 7.24 3.27
C LEU A 96 6.90 6.16 3.84
N TRP A 97 6.46 4.90 3.89
CA TRP A 97 7.19 3.83 4.55
C TRP A 97 8.60 3.60 3.97
N ALA A 98 8.76 3.49 2.64
CA ALA A 98 10.07 3.20 2.05
C ALA A 98 11.09 4.35 2.22
N PRO A 99 10.73 5.64 1.99
CA PRO A 99 11.57 6.77 2.35
C PRO A 99 12.03 6.73 3.81
N LEU A 100 11.13 6.46 4.75
CA LEU A 100 11.45 6.41 6.18
C LEU A 100 12.39 5.25 6.52
N SER A 101 12.08 4.04 6.05
CA SER A 101 12.79 2.81 6.45
C SER A 101 14.12 2.64 5.74
N LEU A 102 14.15 2.83 4.42
CA LEU A 102 15.29 2.47 3.56
C LEU A 102 16.09 3.71 3.13
N GLY A 103 15.42 4.83 2.87
CA GLY A 103 16.06 6.07 2.46
C GLY A 103 16.75 6.77 3.63
N LEU A 104 15.97 7.16 4.64
CA LEU A 104 16.42 7.91 5.81
C LEU A 104 16.94 7.02 6.94
N ARG A 105 16.74 5.69 6.85
CA ARG A 105 17.16 4.71 7.87
C ARG A 105 16.57 5.01 9.26
N LEU A 106 15.40 5.64 9.31
CA LEU A 106 14.68 5.97 10.56
C LEU A 106 13.78 4.80 10.95
N HIS A 107 14.39 3.69 11.36
CA HIS A 107 13.70 2.40 11.54
C HIS A 107 12.52 2.46 12.53
N TYR A 108 12.66 3.16 13.66
CA TYR A 108 11.55 3.34 14.61
C TYR A 108 10.41 4.18 14.03
N LEU A 109 10.74 5.22 13.26
CA LEU A 109 9.71 6.07 12.63
C LEU A 109 8.98 5.30 11.54
N ALA A 110 9.70 4.45 10.78
CA ALA A 110 9.09 3.53 9.83
C ALA A 110 8.18 2.48 10.50
N ALA A 111 8.54 2.01 11.70
CA ALA A 111 7.69 1.09 12.47
C ALA A 111 6.40 1.78 12.93
N ILE A 112 6.48 3.03 13.40
CA ILE A 112 5.31 3.84 13.78
C ILE A 112 4.41 4.08 12.56
N ASP A 113 4.99 4.47 11.43
CA ASP A 113 4.26 4.69 10.17
C ASP A 113 3.55 3.40 9.71
N ALA A 114 4.24 2.25 9.74
CA ALA A 114 3.63 0.96 9.40
C ALA A 114 2.49 0.57 10.38
N ALA A 115 2.64 0.86 11.67
CA ALA A 115 1.59 0.63 12.66
C ALA A 115 0.36 1.53 12.42
N ILE A 116 0.57 2.80 12.10
CA ILE A 116 -0.51 3.73 11.70
C ILE A 116 -1.18 3.21 10.43
N PHE A 117 -0.39 2.77 9.44
CA PHE A 117 -0.92 2.22 8.21
C PHE A 117 -1.77 0.97 8.47
N LEU A 118 -1.36 0.10 9.39
CA LEU A 118 -2.17 -1.06 9.80
C LEU A 118 -3.51 -0.63 10.39
N VAL A 119 -3.52 0.38 11.27
CA VAL A 119 -4.76 0.93 11.84
C VAL A 119 -5.66 1.50 10.73
N LEU A 120 -5.08 2.23 9.76
CA LEU A 120 -5.82 2.73 8.60
C LEU A 120 -6.42 1.57 7.79
N GLN A 121 -5.71 0.46 7.59
CA GLN A 121 -6.27 -0.69 6.90
C GLN A 121 -7.40 -1.34 7.70
N VAL A 122 -7.26 -1.52 9.02
CA VAL A 122 -8.29 -2.14 9.88
C VAL A 122 -9.57 -1.31 9.85
N VAL A 123 -9.48 0.01 10.03
CA VAL A 123 -10.64 0.89 9.93
C VAL A 123 -11.17 0.90 8.50
N GLY A 124 -10.28 0.93 7.52
CA GLY A 124 -10.60 0.91 6.09
C GLY A 124 -11.39 -0.32 5.67
N PHE A 125 -11.11 -1.47 6.26
CA PHE A 125 -11.90 -2.69 6.06
C PHE A 125 -13.37 -2.46 6.40
N PHE A 126 -13.68 -1.89 7.57
CA PHE A 126 -15.06 -1.62 7.97
C PHE A 126 -15.70 -0.50 7.16
N VAL A 127 -14.92 0.49 6.73
CA VAL A 127 -15.40 1.56 5.84
C VAL A 127 -15.78 0.97 4.49
N PHE A 128 -14.88 0.22 3.86
CA PHE A 128 -15.06 -0.37 2.54
C PHE A 128 -16.12 -1.46 2.56
N TRP A 129 -16.31 -2.19 3.66
CA TRP A 129 -17.32 -3.25 3.76
C TRP A 129 -18.75 -2.77 3.44
N ARG A 130 -19.02 -1.49 3.70
CA ARG A 130 -20.31 -0.86 3.41
C ARG A 130 -20.51 -0.50 1.94
N ASP A 131 -19.42 -0.24 1.22
CA ASP A 131 -19.44 0.23 -0.17
C ASP A 131 -19.07 -0.89 -1.15
N SER A 132 -17.98 -1.64 -0.88
CA SER A 132 -17.51 -2.80 -1.64
C SER A 132 -16.87 -3.86 -0.73
N LYS A 133 -17.55 -5.00 -0.57
CA LYS A 133 -17.02 -6.15 0.20
C LYS A 133 -15.72 -6.68 -0.38
N MET A 134 -15.60 -6.67 -1.71
CA MET A 134 -14.40 -7.15 -2.39
C MET A 134 -13.21 -6.23 -2.12
N ALA A 135 -13.41 -4.91 -2.13
CA ALA A 135 -12.38 -3.95 -1.74
C ALA A 135 -11.93 -4.13 -0.28
N ALA A 136 -12.87 -4.42 0.63
CA ALA A 136 -12.54 -4.70 2.03
C ALA A 136 -11.73 -6.01 2.18
N LEU A 137 -12.15 -7.10 1.53
CA LEU A 137 -11.45 -8.39 1.62
C LEU A 137 -10.02 -8.33 1.06
N LEU A 138 -9.78 -7.50 0.04
CA LEU A 138 -8.44 -7.26 -0.50
C LEU A 138 -7.47 -6.63 0.52
N LEU A 139 -7.97 -5.98 1.56
CA LEU A 139 -7.12 -5.46 2.64
C LEU A 139 -6.57 -6.57 3.55
N LEU A 140 -7.23 -7.72 3.67
CA LEU A 140 -6.79 -8.80 4.57
C LEU A 140 -5.37 -9.30 4.27
N PRO A 141 -5.00 -9.69 3.03
CA PRO A 141 -3.63 -10.07 2.73
C PRO A 141 -2.65 -8.88 2.88
N PHE A 142 -3.13 -7.65 2.69
CA PHE A 142 -2.32 -6.45 2.89
C PHE A 142 -1.95 -6.26 4.38
N MET A 143 -2.91 -6.45 5.28
CA MET A 143 -2.69 -6.33 6.72
C MET A 143 -1.62 -7.29 7.22
N VAL A 144 -1.62 -8.53 6.72
CA VAL A 144 -0.59 -9.53 7.07
C VAL A 144 0.80 -9.02 6.72
N TRP A 145 0.95 -8.44 5.52
CA TRP A 145 2.22 -7.86 5.11
C TRP A 145 2.60 -6.63 5.95
N THR A 146 1.64 -5.77 6.28
CA THR A 146 1.91 -4.57 7.09
C THR A 146 2.29 -4.92 8.53
N VAL A 147 1.73 -5.97 9.11
CA VAL A 147 2.17 -6.52 10.41
C VAL A 147 3.65 -6.95 10.32
N TYR A 148 4.01 -7.68 9.26
CA TYR A 148 5.41 -8.08 9.03
C TYR A 148 6.33 -6.85 8.91
N LEU A 149 5.97 -5.84 8.11
CA LEU A 149 6.77 -4.62 7.96
C LEU A 149 6.92 -3.86 9.28
N THR A 150 5.87 -3.80 10.09
CA THR A 150 5.90 -3.15 11.41
C THR A 150 6.91 -3.83 12.33
N ALA A 151 6.83 -5.16 12.43
CA ALA A 151 7.76 -5.95 13.24
C ALA A 151 9.19 -5.85 12.71
N LEU A 152 9.36 -5.92 11.39
CA LEU A 152 10.65 -5.82 10.73
C LEU A 152 11.33 -4.47 10.99
N SER A 153 10.61 -3.35 10.77
CA SER A 153 11.14 -2.01 11.01
C SER A 153 11.49 -1.78 12.48
N TYR A 154 10.68 -2.27 13.41
CA TYR A 154 10.99 -2.20 14.84
C TYR A 154 12.28 -2.95 15.18
N GLU A 155 12.40 -4.19 14.70
CA GLU A 155 13.54 -5.05 15.01
C GLU A 155 14.83 -4.52 14.38
N PHE A 156 14.78 -3.95 13.16
CA PHE A 156 15.92 -3.24 12.59
C PHE A 156 16.39 -2.08 13.48
N GLY A 157 15.46 -1.29 14.03
CA GLY A 157 15.80 -0.23 14.98
C GLY A 157 16.44 -0.76 16.26
N ARG A 158 15.94 -1.90 16.76
CA ARG A 158 16.46 -2.55 17.98
C ARG A 158 17.87 -3.13 17.80
N LEU A 159 18.17 -3.69 16.63
CA LEU A 159 19.46 -4.35 16.35
C LEU A 159 20.57 -3.37 15.94
N ASN A 160 20.21 -2.16 15.51
CA ASN A 160 21.14 -1.20 14.91
C ASN A 160 21.06 0.18 15.60
N THR A 161 20.83 0.15 16.91
CA THR A 161 20.89 1.32 17.81
C THR A 161 22.27 1.49 18.40
#